data_AF-A0A7D7QEX0-F1
#
_entry.id   AF-A0A7D7QEX0-F1
#
_cell.length_a   1.000
_cell.length_b   1.000
_cell.length_c   1.000
_cell.angle_alpha   90.00
_cell.angle_beta   90.00
_cell.angle_gamma   90.00
#
_symmetry.space_group_name_H-M   'P 1'
#
loop_
_entity.id
_entity.type
_entity.pdbx_description
1 polymer ?
#
loop_
_entity_poly.entity_id
_entity_poly.type
_entity_poly.pdbx_seq_one_letter_code
_entity_poly.pdbx_strand_id
1 'polypeptide(L)'
;MIHLFAKTAIGMVTTTALALAIAISTKDLAHAAEFNFSWEGDTGYSAKGSFNYDTKTAPSVISEAGLGATKNLQSLSISFFDPLSNLINSFTPVLSGVSNYGYLRFNFDNTTQQIFGPFDVGKDDELPGDTWLNNNLALIDEGFSDEVLTKEFGFNNRDAAGTKQILDLSNNSVQVSKVPEGSIIVGLLAVCSLGFIAHRNLDKATQE
;
A
#
# COMPACT_ATOMS: atom_id res chain seq x y z
N MET A 1 12.93 -5.79 54.01
CA MET A 1 12.86 -6.62 52.79
C MET A 1 11.81 -6.03 51.88
N ILE A 2 12.23 -5.33 50.82
CA ILE A 2 11.34 -4.88 49.75
C ILE A 2 12.03 -5.32 48.46
N HIS A 3 11.59 -6.43 47.88
CA HIS A 3 12.04 -6.85 46.56
C HIS A 3 11.08 -6.31 45.52
N LEU A 4 11.54 -5.26 44.85
CA LEU A 4 11.02 -4.71 43.61
C LEU A 4 11.45 -5.60 42.43
N PHE A 5 10.73 -5.44 41.31
CA PHE A 5 10.98 -5.91 39.93
C PHE A 5 9.94 -6.92 39.40
N ALA A 6 8.86 -6.32 38.90
CA ALA A 6 7.98 -6.91 37.91
C ALA A 6 8.77 -7.24 36.63
N LYS A 7 8.67 -8.48 36.15
CA LYS A 7 9.12 -8.88 34.81
C LYS A 7 8.07 -8.44 33.80
N THR A 8 8.33 -7.39 33.04
CA THR A 8 7.64 -7.13 31.78
C THR A 8 8.06 -8.19 30.76
N ALA A 9 7.14 -9.08 30.41
CA ALA A 9 7.31 -9.98 29.29
C ALA A 9 7.17 -9.15 28.00
N ILE A 10 8.27 -8.97 27.29
CA ILE A 10 8.26 -8.42 25.93
C ILE A 10 7.76 -9.55 25.03
N GLY A 11 6.51 -9.44 24.57
CA GLY A 11 5.97 -10.34 23.55
C GLY A 11 6.74 -10.15 22.25
N MET A 12 7.47 -11.18 21.82
CA MET A 12 8.08 -11.21 20.50
C MET A 12 6.96 -11.30 19.46
N VAL A 13 6.69 -10.20 18.75
CA VAL A 13 5.89 -10.23 17.54
C VAL A 13 6.75 -10.86 16.45
N THR A 14 6.49 -12.12 16.14
CA THR A 14 7.06 -12.77 14.95
C THR A 14 6.38 -12.19 13.71
N THR A 15 6.98 -11.18 13.09
CA THR A 15 6.58 -10.72 11.75
C THR A 15 7.02 -11.77 10.74
N THR A 16 6.10 -12.65 10.36
CA THR A 16 6.27 -13.51 9.18
C THR A 16 6.10 -12.64 7.94
N ALA A 17 7.20 -12.19 7.34
CA ALA A 17 7.16 -11.57 6.02
C ALA A 17 6.85 -12.64 4.98
N LEU A 18 5.56 -12.79 4.64
CA LEU A 18 5.14 -13.63 3.52
C LEU A 18 5.36 -12.85 2.22
N ALA A 19 6.47 -13.11 1.53
CA ALA A 19 6.65 -12.66 0.16
C ALA A 19 5.73 -13.48 -0.75
N LEU A 20 4.55 -12.95 -1.08
CA LEU A 20 3.65 -13.57 -2.04
C LEU A 20 4.18 -13.31 -3.45
N ALA A 21 4.88 -14.29 -4.02
CA ALA A 21 5.23 -14.27 -5.45
C ALA A 21 3.96 -14.54 -6.27
N ILE A 22 3.36 -13.49 -6.82
CA ILE A 22 2.19 -13.61 -7.69
C ILE A 22 2.68 -13.95 -9.09
N ALA A 23 2.39 -15.17 -9.56
CA ALA A 23 2.58 -15.54 -10.96
C ALA A 23 1.53 -14.82 -11.81
N ILE A 24 1.88 -13.69 -12.40
CA ILE A 24 1.05 -13.02 -13.41
C ILE A 24 1.07 -13.90 -14.66
N SER A 25 -0.12 -14.25 -15.17
CA SER A 25 -0.23 -14.99 -16.43
C SER A 25 0.49 -14.21 -17.54
N THR A 26 1.49 -14.83 -18.17
CA THR A 26 2.44 -14.25 -19.14
C THR A 26 1.85 -13.86 -20.50
N LYS A 27 0.53 -13.69 -20.59
CA LYS A 27 -0.13 -13.27 -21.83
C LYS A 27 0.04 -11.75 -21.93
N ASP A 28 0.97 -11.33 -22.79
CA ASP A 28 1.22 -9.93 -23.21
C ASP A 28 2.05 -9.02 -22.29
N LEU A 29 3.15 -9.52 -21.70
CA LEU A 29 4.20 -8.64 -21.14
C LEU A 29 4.70 -7.58 -22.14
N ALA A 30 4.60 -7.84 -23.45
CA ALA A 30 5.02 -6.91 -24.50
C ALA A 30 4.19 -5.62 -24.57
N HIS A 31 3.01 -5.58 -23.93
CA HIS A 31 2.11 -4.43 -23.96
C HIS A 31 1.70 -3.95 -22.56
N ALA A 32 2.26 -4.50 -21.48
CA ALA A 32 1.95 -4.03 -20.13
C ALA A 32 2.75 -2.76 -19.81
N ALA A 33 2.07 -1.69 -19.40
CA ALA A 33 2.72 -0.56 -18.74
C ALA A 33 2.62 -0.73 -17.23
N GLU A 34 3.75 -0.60 -16.55
CA GLU A 34 3.84 -0.70 -15.09
C GLU A 34 4.29 0.63 -14.49
N PHE A 35 3.68 0.96 -13.36
CA PHE A 35 3.96 2.16 -12.59
C PHE A 35 4.09 1.82 -11.12
N ASN A 36 5.03 2.48 -10.46
CA ASN A 36 5.09 2.54 -9.01
C ASN A 36 4.42 3.83 -8.54
N PHE A 37 3.78 3.77 -7.39
CA PHE A 37 3.31 4.95 -6.69
C PHE A 37 3.71 4.91 -5.22
N SER A 38 3.85 6.08 -4.63
CA SER A 38 4.17 6.22 -3.22
C SER A 38 3.47 7.42 -2.61
N TRP A 39 3.16 7.29 -1.34
CA TRP A 39 2.64 8.36 -0.50
C TRP A 39 3.41 8.37 0.82
N GLU A 40 3.70 9.57 1.32
CA GLU A 40 4.34 9.78 2.61
C GLU A 40 3.53 10.83 3.37
N GLY A 41 3.10 10.48 4.58
CA GLY A 41 2.31 11.33 5.44
C GLY A 41 3.16 12.29 6.25
N ASP A 42 2.51 13.16 7.03
CA ASP A 42 3.20 14.21 7.79
C ASP A 42 3.90 13.66 9.04
N THR A 43 3.53 12.46 9.48
CA THR A 43 4.09 11.81 10.67
C THR A 43 5.04 10.65 10.32
N GLY A 44 5.34 10.47 9.04
CA GLY A 44 6.30 9.49 8.54
C GLY A 44 5.70 8.14 8.14
N TYR A 45 4.40 7.91 8.36
CA TYR A 45 3.72 6.77 7.76
C TYR A 45 3.80 6.87 6.23
N SER A 46 3.93 5.73 5.56
CA SER A 46 4.03 5.73 4.10
C SER A 46 3.34 4.54 3.46
N ALA A 47 2.91 4.72 2.21
CA ALA A 47 2.38 3.66 1.38
C ALA A 47 3.17 3.59 0.08
N LYS A 48 3.43 2.37 -0.41
CA LYS A 48 4.09 2.11 -1.68
C LYS A 48 3.31 1.05 -2.42
N GLY A 49 3.00 1.30 -3.68
CA GLY A 49 2.29 0.34 -4.50
C GLY A 49 2.78 0.32 -5.93
N SER A 50 2.24 -0.65 -6.67
CA SER A 50 2.46 -0.78 -8.10
C SER A 50 1.16 -1.15 -8.78
N PHE A 51 1.02 -0.74 -10.04
CA PHE A 51 -0.10 -1.13 -10.87
C PHE A 51 0.32 -1.29 -12.32
N ASN A 52 -0.47 -2.04 -13.08
CA ASN A 52 -0.27 -2.16 -14.51
C ASN A 52 -1.58 -2.29 -15.28
N TYR A 53 -1.49 -2.04 -16.58
CA TYR A 53 -2.58 -2.15 -17.53
C TYR A 53 -2.04 -2.49 -18.93
N ASP A 54 -2.92 -2.92 -19.82
CA ASP A 54 -2.59 -3.18 -21.23
C ASP A 54 -2.60 -1.88 -22.04
N THR A 55 -1.43 -1.46 -22.52
CA THR A 55 -1.24 -0.24 -23.32
C THR A 55 -1.93 -0.27 -24.67
N LYS A 56 -2.28 -1.46 -25.19
CA LYS A 56 -2.94 -1.59 -26.49
C LYS A 56 -4.42 -1.22 -26.42
N THR A 57 -5.04 -1.48 -25.27
CA THR A 57 -6.49 -1.35 -25.08
C THR A 57 -6.87 -0.21 -24.15
N ALA A 58 -5.95 0.23 -23.28
CA ALA A 58 -6.25 1.26 -22.30
C ALA A 58 -6.46 2.66 -22.92
N PRO A 59 -7.46 3.41 -22.46
CA PRO A 59 -7.64 4.83 -22.78
C PRO A 59 -6.56 5.71 -22.11
N SER A 60 -6.55 7.01 -22.43
CA SER A 60 -5.67 7.99 -21.77
C SER A 60 -5.95 8.14 -20.27
N VAL A 61 -7.21 7.96 -19.86
CA VAL A 61 -7.66 8.02 -18.47
C VAL A 61 -8.22 6.67 -18.05
N ILE A 62 -7.59 6.06 -17.05
CA ILE A 62 -8.02 4.82 -16.43
C ILE A 62 -8.79 5.16 -15.16
N SER A 63 -10.05 4.76 -15.09
CA SER A 63 -10.92 4.94 -13.94
C SER A 63 -11.57 3.61 -13.55
N GLU A 64 -11.24 3.14 -12.35
CA GLU A 64 -11.76 1.90 -11.76
C GLU A 64 -12.47 2.21 -10.44
N ALA A 65 -13.57 1.51 -10.20
CA ALA A 65 -14.34 1.64 -8.98
C ALA A 65 -14.97 0.32 -8.56
N GLY A 66 -14.94 0.06 -7.26
CA GLY A 66 -15.67 -1.03 -6.62
C GLY A 66 -15.13 -2.44 -6.87
N LEU A 67 -15.95 -3.41 -6.47
CA LEU A 67 -15.67 -4.84 -6.54
C LEU A 67 -15.93 -5.41 -7.93
N GLY A 68 -15.14 -6.40 -8.35
CA GLY A 68 -15.39 -7.17 -9.58
C GLY A 68 -14.45 -6.83 -10.73
N ALA A 69 -14.85 -7.16 -11.96
CA ALA A 69 -14.00 -6.98 -13.14
C ALA A 69 -13.66 -5.49 -13.35
N THR A 70 -12.37 -5.19 -13.50
CA THR A 70 -11.88 -3.86 -13.87
C THR A 70 -12.00 -3.66 -15.39
N LYS A 71 -12.00 -2.39 -15.82
CA LYS A 71 -12.11 -2.04 -17.24
C LYS A 71 -10.77 -2.15 -17.96
N ASN A 72 -9.70 -1.65 -17.33
CA ASN A 72 -8.37 -1.52 -17.93
C ASN A 72 -7.26 -1.99 -16.99
N LEU A 73 -7.42 -1.79 -15.68
CA LEU A 73 -6.38 -2.09 -14.68
C LEU A 73 -6.19 -3.60 -14.54
N GLN A 74 -5.01 -4.13 -14.83
CA GLN A 74 -4.73 -5.57 -14.79
C GLN A 74 -4.29 -6.03 -13.39
N SER A 75 -3.52 -5.19 -12.69
CA SER A 75 -3.17 -5.43 -11.30
C SER A 75 -2.93 -4.13 -10.54
N LEU A 76 -3.12 -4.21 -9.24
CA LEU A 76 -2.83 -3.16 -8.27
C LEU A 76 -2.38 -3.84 -6.97
N SER A 77 -1.23 -3.42 -6.45
CA SER A 77 -0.72 -3.83 -5.14
C SER A 77 -0.32 -2.62 -4.33
N ILE A 78 -0.40 -2.73 -3.00
CA ILE A 78 -0.02 -1.68 -2.07
C ILE A 78 0.52 -2.28 -0.77
N SER A 79 1.56 -1.66 -0.23
CA SER A 79 2.17 -1.95 1.05
C SER A 79 2.19 -0.70 1.91
N PHE A 80 1.99 -0.88 3.20
CA PHE A 80 1.82 0.17 4.20
C PHE A 80 2.93 0.06 5.24
N PHE A 81 3.52 1.20 5.62
CA PHE A 81 4.69 1.25 6.50
C PHE A 81 4.49 2.25 7.63
N ASP A 82 5.04 1.90 8.80
CA ASP A 82 5.12 2.81 9.94
C ASP A 82 6.23 3.86 9.75
N PRO A 83 6.34 4.86 10.66
CA PRO A 83 7.39 5.89 10.58
C PRO A 83 8.83 5.38 10.68
N LEU A 84 9.03 4.14 11.13
CA LEU A 84 10.33 3.48 11.19
C LEU A 84 10.58 2.60 9.94
N SER A 85 9.72 2.71 8.93
CA SER A 85 9.74 1.91 7.70
C SER A 85 9.51 0.41 7.91
N ASN A 86 8.91 0.01 9.04
CA ASN A 86 8.46 -1.37 9.22
C ASN A 86 7.16 -1.60 8.44
N LEU A 87 7.04 -2.77 7.80
CA LEU A 87 5.81 -3.16 7.12
C LEU A 87 4.68 -3.36 8.15
N ILE A 88 3.57 -2.65 7.95
CA ILE A 88 2.32 -2.83 8.69
C ILE A 88 1.48 -3.91 8.00
N ASN A 89 1.17 -3.73 6.72
CA ASN A 89 0.40 -4.69 5.93
C ASN A 89 0.64 -4.49 4.42
N SER A 90 0.18 -5.45 3.61
CA SER A 90 0.22 -5.40 2.16
C SER A 90 -0.96 -6.11 1.53
N PHE A 91 -1.49 -5.57 0.44
CA PHE A 91 -2.64 -6.12 -0.27
C PHE A 91 -2.45 -6.09 -1.78
N THR A 92 -3.28 -6.88 -2.47
CA THR A 92 -3.44 -6.85 -3.91
C THR A 92 -4.91 -6.58 -4.23
N PRO A 93 -5.35 -5.31 -4.19
CA PRO A 93 -6.76 -4.95 -4.42
C PRO A 93 -7.26 -5.36 -5.81
N VAL A 94 -6.38 -5.40 -6.82
CA VAL A 94 -6.72 -5.87 -8.17
C VAL A 94 -5.73 -6.94 -8.61
N LEU A 95 -6.25 -8.09 -9.02
CA LEU A 95 -5.46 -9.19 -9.54
C LEU A 95 -6.12 -9.76 -10.80
N SER A 96 -5.36 -9.85 -11.89
CA SER A 96 -5.82 -10.39 -13.18
C SER A 96 -7.10 -9.71 -13.68
N GLY A 97 -7.14 -8.37 -13.57
CA GLY A 97 -8.29 -7.58 -13.98
C GLY A 97 -9.52 -7.72 -13.09
N VAL A 98 -9.37 -8.19 -11.85
CA VAL A 98 -10.49 -8.35 -10.91
C VAL A 98 -10.15 -7.65 -9.59
N SER A 99 -10.95 -6.66 -9.23
CA SER A 99 -10.95 -6.00 -7.93
C SER A 99 -11.59 -6.90 -6.86
N ASN A 100 -10.89 -7.09 -5.75
CA ASN A 100 -11.41 -7.71 -4.53
C ASN A 100 -11.71 -6.67 -3.43
N TYR A 101 -11.65 -5.37 -3.73
CA TYR A 101 -11.88 -4.30 -2.77
C TYR A 101 -13.13 -3.49 -3.10
N GLY A 102 -14.13 -3.54 -2.23
CA GLY A 102 -15.44 -2.90 -2.43
C GLY A 102 -15.41 -1.38 -2.50
N TYR A 103 -14.45 -0.76 -1.82
CA TYR A 103 -14.27 0.70 -1.79
C TYR A 103 -13.23 1.19 -2.79
N LEU A 104 -12.71 0.31 -3.67
CA LEU A 104 -11.70 0.71 -4.65
C LEU A 104 -12.13 1.99 -5.38
N ARG A 105 -11.27 3.00 -5.35
CA ARG A 105 -11.31 4.17 -6.23
C ARG A 105 -9.92 4.40 -6.77
N PHE A 106 -9.78 4.25 -8.08
CA PHE A 106 -8.50 4.43 -8.72
C PHE A 106 -8.66 5.17 -10.04
N ASN A 107 -7.96 6.29 -10.16
CA ASN A 107 -8.05 7.20 -11.29
C ASN A 107 -6.63 7.62 -11.67
N PHE A 108 -6.23 7.29 -12.89
CA PHE A 108 -4.88 7.52 -13.41
C PHE A 108 -4.93 8.09 -14.82
N ASP A 109 -4.21 9.18 -15.06
CA ASP A 109 -4.02 9.74 -16.39
C ASP A 109 -2.63 9.36 -16.90
N ASN A 110 -2.58 8.52 -17.94
CA ASN A 110 -1.34 8.07 -18.56
C ASN A 110 -0.61 9.18 -19.34
N THR A 111 -1.32 10.25 -19.71
CA THR A 111 -0.72 11.41 -20.41
C THR A 111 0.14 12.20 -19.45
N THR A 112 -0.39 12.51 -18.27
CA THR A 112 0.30 13.29 -17.23
C THR A 112 1.08 12.41 -16.25
N GLN A 113 0.83 11.10 -16.26
CA GLN A 113 1.34 10.11 -15.31
C GLN A 113 1.02 10.46 -13.86
N GLN A 114 -0.23 10.86 -13.61
CA GLN A 114 -0.69 11.27 -12.29
C GLN A 114 -1.93 10.50 -11.86
N ILE A 115 -1.99 10.22 -10.56
CA ILE A 115 -3.24 9.84 -9.89
C ILE A 115 -4.01 11.12 -9.58
N PHE A 116 -5.31 11.12 -9.84
CA PHE A 116 -6.17 12.30 -9.66
C PHE A 116 -7.56 11.89 -9.18
N GLY A 117 -8.40 12.84 -8.75
CA GLY A 117 -9.79 12.53 -8.38
C GLY A 117 -9.93 11.62 -7.16
N PRO A 118 -11.07 10.92 -7.00
CA PRO A 118 -11.28 9.93 -5.94
C PRO A 118 -10.18 8.86 -5.93
N PHE A 119 -9.57 8.67 -4.76
CA PHE A 119 -8.54 7.67 -4.55
C PHE A 119 -8.80 6.92 -3.25
N ASP A 120 -8.92 5.60 -3.34
CA ASP A 120 -9.06 4.68 -2.20
C ASP A 120 -8.51 3.31 -2.60
N VAL A 121 -7.44 2.89 -1.92
CA VAL A 121 -6.73 1.64 -2.19
C VAL A 121 -6.27 0.98 -0.89
N GLY A 122 -6.36 -0.34 -0.84
CA GLY A 122 -6.01 -1.13 0.33
C GLY A 122 -7.05 -2.20 0.58
N LYS A 123 -7.47 -2.31 1.84
CA LYS A 123 -8.51 -3.24 2.28
C LYS A 123 -9.23 -2.63 3.48
N ASP A 124 -10.56 -2.72 3.45
CA ASP A 124 -11.46 -2.32 4.53
C ASP A 124 -12.70 -3.25 4.52
N ASP A 125 -12.53 -4.46 5.04
CA ASP A 125 -13.56 -5.49 5.15
C ASP A 125 -14.09 -5.61 6.59
N GLU A 126 -13.93 -4.56 7.40
CA GLU A 126 -14.32 -4.54 8.82
C GLU A 126 -13.52 -5.50 9.72
N LEU A 127 -12.31 -5.91 9.30
CA LEU A 127 -11.48 -6.86 10.03
C LEU A 127 -10.26 -6.19 10.68
N PRO A 128 -9.79 -6.69 11.84
CA PRO A 128 -8.53 -6.25 12.44
C PRO A 128 -7.35 -6.36 11.47
N GLY A 129 -6.54 -5.30 11.39
CA GLY A 129 -5.37 -5.25 10.50
C GLY A 129 -5.67 -4.78 9.08
N ASP A 130 -6.94 -4.58 8.71
CA ASP A 130 -7.30 -3.85 7.48
C ASP A 130 -6.62 -2.48 7.47
N THR A 131 -6.12 -2.07 6.31
CA THR A 131 -5.34 -0.85 6.13
C THR A 131 -5.58 -0.30 4.73
N TRP A 132 -5.85 1.00 4.65
CA TRP A 132 -6.15 1.66 3.38
C TRP A 132 -5.67 3.12 3.38
N LEU A 133 -5.38 3.61 2.19
CA LEU A 133 -5.05 4.99 1.91
C LEU A 133 -6.15 5.57 1.03
N ASN A 134 -6.78 6.64 1.50
CA ASN A 134 -7.81 7.31 0.74
C ASN A 134 -7.69 8.83 0.77
N ASN A 135 -8.44 9.50 -0.09
CA ASN A 135 -8.57 10.95 -0.07
C ASN A 135 -10.02 11.41 0.16
N ASN A 136 -10.18 12.69 0.47
CA ASN A 136 -11.49 13.31 0.67
C ASN A 136 -12.44 13.13 -0.52
N LEU A 137 -11.90 13.10 -1.75
CA LEU A 137 -12.73 12.94 -2.95
C LEU A 137 -13.33 11.53 -3.02
N ALA A 138 -12.65 10.49 -2.54
CA ALA A 138 -13.23 9.15 -2.41
C ALA A 138 -14.36 9.13 -1.37
N LEU A 139 -14.16 9.76 -0.22
CA LEU A 139 -15.21 9.86 0.80
C LEU A 139 -16.46 10.56 0.25
N ILE A 140 -16.30 11.66 -0.49
CA ILE A 140 -17.42 12.37 -1.13
C ILE A 140 -18.09 11.49 -2.19
N ASP A 141 -17.33 10.80 -3.04
CA ASP A 141 -17.86 9.92 -4.09
C ASP A 141 -18.67 8.75 -3.51
N GLU A 142 -18.28 8.29 -2.32
CA GLU A 142 -18.99 7.25 -1.56
C GLU A 142 -20.17 7.80 -0.73
N GLY A 143 -20.39 9.11 -0.74
CA GLY A 143 -21.49 9.76 -0.03
C GLY A 143 -21.20 10.12 1.43
N PHE A 144 -19.94 10.00 1.88
CA PHE A 144 -19.49 10.33 3.24
C PHE A 144 -18.98 11.79 3.34
N SER A 145 -19.82 12.77 2.96
CA SER A 145 -19.41 14.19 2.98
C SER A 145 -19.07 14.73 4.38
N ASP A 146 -19.69 14.16 5.42
CA ASP A 146 -19.48 14.58 6.80
C ASP A 146 -18.15 14.06 7.39
N GLU A 147 -17.48 13.12 6.72
CA GLU A 147 -16.17 12.60 7.08
C GLU A 147 -15.00 13.34 6.39
N VAL A 148 -15.29 14.35 5.57
CA VAL A 148 -14.27 15.13 4.85
C VAL A 148 -13.44 15.95 5.84
N LEU A 149 -12.12 15.77 5.79
CA LEU A 149 -11.18 16.41 6.71
C LEU A 149 -10.47 17.59 6.06
N THR A 150 -9.85 18.45 6.87
CA THR A 150 -9.05 19.59 6.34
C THR A 150 -7.81 19.14 5.57
N LYS A 151 -7.32 17.93 5.85
CA LYS A 151 -6.21 17.31 5.15
C LYS A 151 -6.75 16.33 4.11
N GLU A 152 -6.17 16.32 2.92
CA GLU A 152 -6.75 15.64 1.75
C GLU A 152 -6.62 14.12 1.78
N PHE A 153 -5.54 13.58 2.34
CA PHE A 153 -5.27 12.14 2.39
C PHE A 153 -5.27 11.60 3.82
N GLY A 154 -5.85 10.42 3.99
CA GLY A 154 -5.84 9.66 5.24
C GLY A 154 -5.22 8.27 5.04
N PHE A 155 -4.23 7.96 5.87
CA PHE A 155 -3.78 6.58 6.10
C PHE A 155 -4.58 6.05 7.28
N ASN A 156 -5.38 5.02 7.04
CA ASN A 156 -6.29 4.45 8.01
C ASN A 156 -5.98 2.98 8.27
N ASN A 157 -6.36 2.48 9.44
CA ASN A 157 -6.38 1.05 9.72
C ASN A 157 -7.56 0.65 10.62
N ARG A 158 -7.71 -0.66 10.81
CA ARG A 158 -8.50 -1.23 11.90
C ARG A 158 -7.59 -1.82 12.96
N ASP A 159 -7.83 -1.39 14.20
CA ASP A 159 -7.08 -1.90 15.35
C ASP A 159 -7.44 -3.36 15.69
N ALA A 160 -6.84 -3.90 16.75
CA ALA A 160 -7.08 -5.28 17.19
C ALA A 160 -8.56 -5.56 17.56
N ALA A 161 -9.36 -4.52 17.82
CA ALA A 161 -10.79 -4.62 18.10
C ALA A 161 -11.65 -4.39 16.84
N GLY A 162 -11.05 -4.14 15.67
CA GLY A 162 -11.75 -3.83 14.43
C GLY A 162 -12.19 -2.36 14.30
N THR A 163 -11.77 -1.49 15.24
CA THR A 163 -12.15 -0.08 15.26
C THR A 163 -11.34 0.68 14.22
N LYS A 164 -12.03 1.49 13.39
CA LYS A 164 -11.39 2.41 12.44
C LYS A 164 -10.54 3.43 13.21
N GLN A 165 -9.30 3.58 12.78
CA GLN A 165 -8.36 4.57 13.27
C GLN A 165 -7.70 5.28 12.09
N ILE A 166 -7.39 6.56 12.31
CA ILE A 166 -6.60 7.37 11.39
C ILE A 166 -5.18 7.41 11.93
N LEU A 167 -4.23 6.87 11.19
CA LEU A 167 -2.82 6.81 11.57
C LEU A 167 -2.06 8.06 11.15
N ASP A 168 -2.39 8.61 9.99
CA ASP A 168 -1.80 9.85 9.48
C ASP A 168 -2.81 10.60 8.59
N LEU A 169 -2.68 11.92 8.58
CA LEU A 169 -3.41 12.83 7.72
C LEU A 169 -2.41 13.79 7.09
N SER A 170 -2.45 13.96 5.77
CA SER A 170 -1.54 14.84 5.05
C SER A 170 -2.20 15.50 3.83
N ASN A 171 -1.64 16.62 3.37
CA ASN A 171 -1.91 17.19 2.05
C ASN A 171 -0.90 16.74 0.99
N ASN A 172 0.01 15.84 1.36
CA ASN A 172 0.97 15.28 0.42
C ASN A 172 0.22 14.44 -0.61
N SER A 173 0.51 14.69 -1.88
CA SER A 173 -0.08 13.95 -2.99
C SER A 173 0.65 12.64 -3.24
N VAL A 174 -0.08 11.66 -3.78
CA VAL A 174 0.52 10.43 -4.29
C VAL A 174 1.46 10.76 -5.45
N GLN A 175 2.71 10.29 -5.36
CA GLN A 175 3.71 10.40 -6.41
C GLN A 175 3.70 9.15 -7.26
N VAL A 176 3.85 9.28 -8.57
CA VAL A 176 3.84 8.17 -9.52
C VAL A 176 5.11 8.18 -10.37
N SER A 177 5.63 7.01 -10.70
CA SER A 177 6.80 6.83 -11.56
C SER A 177 6.60 5.65 -12.50
N LYS A 178 6.91 5.85 -13.79
CA LYS A 178 6.87 4.79 -14.80
C LYS A 178 8.04 3.82 -14.59
N VAL A 179 7.77 2.52 -14.64
CA VAL A 179 8.81 1.48 -14.65
C VAL A 179 9.38 1.36 -16.08
N PRO A 180 10.72 1.43 -16.27
CA PRO A 180 11.33 1.34 -17.59
C PRO A 180 11.06 -0.01 -18.28
N GLU A 181 10.68 0.04 -19.56
CA GLU A 181 10.43 -1.14 -20.39
C GLU A 181 11.70 -2.00 -20.48
N GLY A 182 11.56 -3.31 -20.20
CA GLY A 182 12.69 -4.25 -20.06
C GLY A 182 13.21 -4.43 -18.63
N SER A 183 12.74 -3.62 -17.68
CA SER A 183 12.87 -3.94 -16.25
C SER A 183 11.80 -4.98 -15.92
N ILE A 184 12.22 -6.20 -15.60
CA ILE A 184 11.30 -7.21 -15.05
C ILE A 184 11.05 -6.83 -13.59
N ILE A 185 10.00 -6.06 -13.32
CA ILE A 185 9.40 -6.01 -11.99
C ILE A 185 8.15 -6.89 -12.06
N VAL A 186 8.34 -8.21 -11.95
CA VAL A 186 7.20 -9.10 -11.70
C VAL A 186 6.72 -8.81 -10.29
N GLY A 187 5.84 -7.83 -10.08
CA GLY A 187 5.12 -7.59 -8.83
C GLY A 187 5.97 -7.70 -7.54
N LEU A 188 7.25 -7.30 -7.60
CA LEU A 188 8.23 -7.58 -6.56
C LEU A 188 9.06 -6.34 -6.28
N LEU A 189 8.49 -5.44 -5.50
CA LEU A 189 9.25 -4.52 -4.64
C LEU A 189 8.56 -4.42 -3.28
N ALA A 190 8.46 -5.56 -2.60
CA ALA A 190 8.48 -5.57 -1.16
C ALA A 190 9.56 -6.59 -0.75
N VAL A 191 10.52 -6.14 0.06
CA VAL A 191 11.67 -6.89 0.60
C VAL A 191 12.90 -6.94 -0.32
N CYS A 192 13.81 -5.97 -0.15
CA CYS A 192 15.26 -6.21 0.08
C CYS A 192 16.03 -4.87 0.18
N SER A 193 15.95 -4.20 1.33
CA SER A 193 17.00 -3.34 1.91
C SER A 193 16.40 -2.68 3.15
N LEU A 194 16.53 -3.29 4.34
CA LEU A 194 17.34 -2.70 5.41
C LEU A 194 17.77 -3.76 6.47
N GLY A 195 17.82 -5.04 6.10
CA GLY A 195 18.20 -6.13 7.03
C GLY A 195 19.70 -6.38 7.22
N PHE A 196 20.60 -5.66 6.52
CA PHE A 196 22.03 -6.01 6.50
C PHE A 196 22.97 -5.19 7.40
N ILE A 197 22.46 -4.39 8.36
CA ILE A 197 23.34 -3.67 9.31
C ILE A 197 23.33 -4.27 10.74
N ALA A 198 22.53 -5.29 11.03
CA ALA A 198 22.49 -5.90 12.38
C ALA A 198 23.34 -7.18 12.55
N HIS A 199 24.45 -7.33 11.80
CA HIS A 199 25.36 -8.47 12.00
C HIS A 199 26.86 -8.13 12.07
N ARG A 200 27.24 -6.87 12.31
CA ARG A 200 28.66 -6.49 12.53
C ARG A 200 29.03 -6.02 13.93
N ASN A 201 28.10 -6.01 14.90
CA ASN A 201 28.40 -5.55 16.27
C ASN A 201 27.99 -6.52 17.40
N LEU A 202 27.90 -7.83 17.12
CA LEU A 202 27.75 -8.84 18.19
C LEU A 202 29.00 -9.70 18.43
N ASP A 203 30.03 -9.60 17.58
CA ASP A 203 31.31 -10.32 17.78
C ASP A 203 32.39 -9.49 18.52
N LYS A 204 32.06 -8.31 19.03
CA LYS A 204 33.02 -7.46 19.78
C LYS A 204 32.71 -7.24 21.26
N ALA A 205 31.68 -7.90 21.80
CA ALA A 205 31.30 -7.75 23.21
C ALA A 205 31.57 -9.00 24.07
N THR A 206 32.46 -9.90 23.62
CA THR A 206 32.87 -11.10 24.38
C THR A 206 34.37 -11.35 24.40
N GLN A 207 35.18 -10.33 24.07
CA GLN A 207 36.60 -10.32 24.40
C GLN A 207 36.93 -8.99 25.08
N GLU A 208 36.70 -8.95 26.39
CA GLU A 208 37.60 -8.39 27.42
C GLU A 208 37.10 -8.83 28.81
#